data_AF-A0A2S5D166-F1
#
_entry.id   AF-A0A2S5D166-F1
#
_cell.length_a   1.000
_cell.length_b   1.000
_cell.length_c   1.000
_cell.angle_alpha   90.00
_cell.angle_beta   90.00
_cell.angle_gamma   90.00
#
_symmetry.space_group_name_H-M   'P 1'
#
loop_
_entity.id
_entity.type
_entity.pdbx_description
1 polymer ?
#
loop_
_entity_poly.entity_id
_entity_poly.type
_entity_poly.pdbx_seq_one_letter_code
_entity_poly.pdbx_strand_id
1 'polypeptide(L)' 'MFSEVNGVQKANFIKCIALFLFATGFLYGVGETYSVPWLQFQFLGEYNNEGFYFSFSSLIPLLGGILIVAIYETIVKRFI' A
#
# COMPACT_ATOMS: atom_id res chain seq x y z
N MET A 1 18.14 19.97 19.63
CA MET A 1 16.76 20.40 19.32
C MET A 1 16.36 20.14 17.86
N PHE A 2 17.09 20.61 16.84
CA PHE A 2 16.78 20.29 15.42
C PHE A 2 16.95 18.80 15.04
N SER A 3 17.89 18.06 15.65
CA SER A 3 18.01 16.60 15.41
C SER A 3 16.82 15.79 15.93
N GLU A 4 16.16 16.26 16.99
CA GLU A 4 15.03 15.55 17.61
C GLU A 4 13.77 15.67 16.74
N VAL A 5 13.56 16.87 16.17
CA VAL A 5 12.47 17.15 15.23
C VAL A 5 12.62 16.32 13.93
N ASN A 6 13.84 16.10 13.45
CA ASN A 6 14.09 15.21 12.30
C ASN A 6 13.80 13.74 12.61
N GLY A 7 14.10 13.28 13.83
CA GLY A 7 13.80 11.91 14.27
C GLY A 7 12.30 11.61 14.33
N VAL A 8 11.52 12.54 14.87
CA VAL A 8 10.06 12.41 14.99
C VAL A 8 9.37 12.44 13.63
N GLN A 9 9.78 13.34 12.74
CA GLN A 9 9.24 13.39 11.37
C GLN A 9 9.57 12.12 10.57
N LYS A 10 10.80 11.62 10.69
CA LYS A 10 11.22 10.37 10.05
C LYS A 10 10.43 9.17 10.58
N ALA A 11 10.19 9.11 11.89
CA ALA A 11 9.37 8.06 12.50
C ALA A 11 7.91 8.11 12.02
N ASN A 12 7.32 9.30 11.91
CA ASN A 12 5.95 9.47 11.40
C ASN A 12 5.83 9.13 9.91
N PHE A 13 6.84 9.48 9.11
CA PHE A 13 6.91 9.13 7.70
C PHE A 13 7.00 7.60 7.51
N ILE A 14 7.86 6.93 8.29
CA ILE A 14 7.97 5.46 8.27
C ILE A 14 6.66 4.80 8.67
N LYS A 15 5.95 5.33 9.68
CA LYS A 15 4.62 4.85 10.06
C LYS A 15 3.60 4.98 8.93
N CYS A 16 3.57 6.13 8.24
CA CYS A 16 2.70 6.33 7.07
C CYS A 16 3.02 5.34 5.95
N ILE A 17 4.30 5.15 5.61
CA ILE A 17 4.72 4.17 4.60
C ILE A 17 4.34 2.76 5.03
N ALA A 18 4.57 2.38 6.28
CA ALA A 18 4.20 1.06 6.78
C ALA A 18 2.68 0.84 6.69
N LEU A 19 1.88 1.83 7.08
CA LEU A 19 0.42 1.76 6.98
C LEU A 19 -0.04 1.67 5.52
N PHE A 20 0.57 2.46 4.64
CA PHE A 20 0.32 2.44 3.21
C PHE A 20 0.56 1.05 2.61
N LEU A 21 1.75 0.49 2.87
CA LEU A 21 2.16 -0.83 2.38
C LEU A 21 1.28 -1.92 2.96
N PHE A 22 0.95 -1.85 4.25
CA PHE A 22 0.07 -2.80 4.90
C PHE A 22 -1.34 -2.77 4.32
N ALA A 23 -1.94 -1.59 4.18
CA ALA A 23 -3.26 -1.43 3.60
C ALA A 23 -3.30 -1.93 2.16
N THR A 24 -2.35 -1.50 1.34
CA THR A 24 -2.24 -1.91 -0.07
C THR A 24 -2.08 -3.42 -0.19
N GLY A 25 -1.15 -4.01 0.58
CA GLY A 25 -0.93 -5.46 0.60
C GLY A 25 -2.15 -6.23 1.12
N PHE A 26 -2.85 -5.70 2.12
CA PHE A 26 -4.09 -6.28 2.64
C PHE A 26 -5.20 -6.26 1.58
N LEU A 27 -5.40 -5.14 0.88
CA LEU A 27 -6.36 -5.02 -0.22
C LEU A 27 -6.06 -6.00 -1.34
N TYR A 28 -4.80 -6.17 -1.73
CA TYR A 28 -4.39 -7.22 -2.69
C TYR A 28 -4.64 -8.63 -2.17
N GLY A 29 -4.31 -8.91 -0.90
CA GLY A 29 -4.51 -10.23 -0.30
C GLY A 29 -5.99 -10.60 -0.19
N VAL A 30 -6.85 -9.65 0.17
CA VAL A 30 -8.31 -9.82 0.13
C VAL A 30 -8.78 -10.00 -1.31
N GLY A 31 -8.26 -9.20 -2.25
CA GLY A 31 -8.53 -9.35 -3.67
C GLY A 31 -8.32 -10.77 -4.17
N GLU A 32 -7.17 -11.37 -3.85
CA GLU A 32 -6.87 -12.76 -4.19
C GLU A 32 -7.75 -13.76 -3.45
N THR A 33 -7.92 -13.58 -2.13
CA THR A 33 -8.70 -14.52 -1.30
C THR A 33 -10.14 -14.64 -1.77
N TYR A 34 -10.76 -13.53 -2.19
CA TYR A 34 -12.16 -13.49 -2.63
C TYR A 34 -12.32 -13.50 -4.16
N SER A 35 -11.23 -13.70 -4.92
CA SER A 35 -11.24 -13.71 -6.39
C SER A 35 -11.90 -12.48 -7.01
N VAL A 36 -11.56 -11.30 -6.49
CA VAL A 36 -12.15 -10.00 -6.86
C VAL A 36 -11.28 -9.35 -7.95
N PRO A 37 -11.63 -9.41 -9.25
CA PRO A 37 -10.68 -9.22 -10.38
C PRO A 37 -9.93 -7.88 -10.39
N TRP A 38 -10.61 -6.83 -9.97
CA TRP A 38 -10.13 -5.46 -9.78
C TRP A 38 -9.38 -5.18 -8.47
N LEU A 39 -9.32 -6.10 -7.52
CA LEU A 39 -8.42 -6.04 -6.35
C LEU A 39 -7.33 -7.11 -6.43
N GLN A 40 -7.42 -8.02 -7.38
CA GLN A 40 -6.47 -9.10 -7.56
C GLN A 40 -5.13 -8.59 -8.08
N PHE A 41 -4.09 -9.19 -7.52
CA PHE A 41 -2.76 -9.12 -8.08
C PHE A 41 -2.68 -10.24 -9.11
N GLN A 42 -3.04 -9.96 -10.37
CA GLN A 42 -2.94 -10.96 -11.44
C GLN A 42 -1.46 -11.33 -11.67
N PHE A 43 -0.98 -12.28 -10.88
CA PHE A 43 0.31 -12.94 -11.05
C PHE A 43 0.18 -13.95 -12.18
N LEU A 44 -0.11 -13.46 -13.39
CA LEU A 44 0.08 -14.22 -14.62
C LEU A 44 1.59 -14.27 -14.86
N GLY A 45 2.26 -15.17 -14.12
CA GLY A 45 3.63 -15.57 -14.41
C GLY A 45 3.63 -16.37 -15.70
N GLU A 46 3.48 -15.70 -16.84
CA GLU A 46 3.80 -16.31 -18.13
C GLU A 46 5.31 -16.47 -18.19
N TYR A 47 5.76 -17.68 -17.88
CA TYR A 47 7.13 -18.10 -18.12
C TYR A 47 7.30 -18.25 -19.64
N ASN A 48 7.67 -17.16 -20.30
CA ASN A 48 8.07 -17.19 -21.69
C ASN A 48 9.60 -17.26 -21.78
N ASN A 49 10.13 -17.73 -22.91
CA ASN A 49 11.56 -17.92 -23.16
C ASN A 49 12.40 -16.61 -23.07
N GLU A 50 11.76 -15.46 -22.86
CA GLU A 50 12.37 -14.12 -22.84
C GLU A 50 12.44 -13.49 -21.44
N GLY A 51 11.84 -14.09 -20.40
CA GLY A 51 11.95 -13.60 -19.01
C GLY A 51 10.66 -13.67 -18.19
N PHE A 52 10.74 -13.19 -16.96
CA PHE A 52 9.61 -13.14 -16.01
C PHE A 52 8.81 -11.85 -16.22
N TYR A 53 7.56 -11.96 -16.68
CA TYR A 53 6.66 -10.82 -16.84
C TYR A 53 5.70 -10.74 -15.65
N PHE A 54 5.67 -9.57 -15.01
CA PHE A 54 4.74 -9.27 -13.92
C PHE A 54 3.75 -8.21 -14.41
N SER A 55 2.45 -8.52 -14.42
CA SER A 55 1.40 -7.58 -14.83
C SER A 55 0.57 -7.13 -13.63
N PHE A 56 0.54 -5.83 -13.37
CA PHE A 56 -0.30 -5.23 -12.34
C PHE A 56 -1.63 -4.85 -12.97
N SER A 57 -2.65 -5.71 -12.83
CA SER A 57 -3.95 -5.48 -13.47
C SER A 57 -4.72 -4.30 -12.87
N SER A 58 -4.46 -3.94 -11.61
CA SER A 58 -5.24 -2.90 -10.92
C SER A 58 -4.41 -1.95 -10.04
N LEU A 59 -4.65 -0.65 -10.22
CA LEU A 59 -4.17 0.44 -9.36
C LEU A 59 -5.12 0.73 -8.19
N ILE A 60 -6.28 0.05 -8.10
CA ILE A 60 -7.30 0.30 -7.08
C ILE A 60 -6.78 0.01 -5.67
N PRO A 61 -6.07 -1.11 -5.40
CA PRO A 61 -5.48 -1.35 -4.08
C PRO A 61 -4.48 -0.27 -3.68
N LEU A 62 -3.75 0.28 -4.65
CA LEU A 62 -2.80 1.38 -4.46
C LEU A 62 -3.52 2.68 -4.07
N LEU A 63 -4.59 3.03 -4.81
CA LEU A 63 -5.46 4.16 -4.47
C LEU A 63 -6.15 3.97 -3.11
N GLY A 64 -6.57 2.76 -2.78
CA GLY A 64 -7.13 2.40 -1.47
C GLY A 64 -6.13 2.59 -0.33
N GLY A 65 -4.88 2.17 -0.54
CA GLY A 65 -3.79 2.43 0.41
C GLY A 65 -3.56 3.93 0.63
N ILE A 66 -3.53 4.74 -0.44
CA ILE A 66 -3.38 6.20 -0.34
C ILE A 66 -4.55 6.81 0.44
N LEU A 67 -5.78 6.37 0.15
CA LEU A 67 -6.99 6.84 0.82
C LEU A 67 -6.94 6.56 2.33
N ILE A 68 -6.51 5.36 2.73
CA ILE A 68 -6.38 4.96 4.14
C ILE A 68 -5.35 5.84 4.86
N VAL A 69 -4.22 6.12 4.23
CA VAL A 69 -3.19 7.00 4.79
C VAL A 69 -3.70 8.43 4.91
N ALA A 70 -4.42 8.94 3.89
CA ALA A 70 -5.01 10.27 3.93
C ALA A 70 -6.06 10.40 5.04
N ILE A 71 -6.90 9.38 5.24
CA ILE A 71 -7.87 9.32 6.34
C ILE A 71 -7.14 9.28 7.70
N TYR A 72 -6.09 8.49 7.83
CA TYR A 72 -5.29 8.41 9.05
C TYR A 72 -4.65 9.75 9.41
N GLU A 73 -4.00 10.41 8.45
CA GLU A 73 -3.37 11.73 8.66
C GLU A 73 -4.41 12.82 8.93
N THR A 74 -5.57 12.79 8.28
CA THR A 74 -6.59 13.85 8.39
C THR A 74 -7.47 13.72 9.63
N ILE A 75 -7.90 12.49 9.94
CA ILE A 75 -8.90 12.22 10.98
C ILE A 75 -8.18 11.70 12.23
N VAL A 76 -7.45 10.59 12.15
CA VAL A 76 -6.89 9.94 13.35
C VAL A 76 -5.85 10.81 14.05
N LYS A 77 -4.97 11.45 13.28
CA LYS A 77 -3.94 12.36 13.81
C LYS A 77 -4.51 13.68 14.37
N ARG A 78 -5.77 14.00 14.06
CA ARG A 78 -6.47 15.18 14.58
C ARG A 78 -7.20 14.87 15.90
N PHE A 79 -7.48 13.60 16.17
CA PHE A 79 -8.19 13.13 17.37
C PHE A 79 -7.27 12.58 18.48
N ILE A 80 -6.00 12.30 18.18
CA ILE A 80 -4.94 11.94 19.13
C ILE A 80 -4.02 13.13 19.36
#